data_AF-A0A223S1F2-F1
#
_entry.id   AF-A0A223S1F2-F1
#
_cell.length_a   1.000
_cell.length_b   1.000
_cell.length_c   1.000
_cell.angle_alpha   90.00
_cell.angle_beta   90.00
_cell.angle_gamma   90.00
#
_symmetry.space_group_name_H-M   'P 1'
#
loop_
_entity.id
_entity.type
_entity.pdbx_description
1 polymer ?
#
loop_
_entity_poly.entity_id
_entity_poly.type
_entity_poly.pdbx_seq_one_letter_code
_entity_poly.pdbx_strand_id
1 'polypeptide(L)'
;MSERALHSVPDAREEDEPLMRDLIGDLLRRARLEQGRTLREVAEEAQVSLPYLSEIERGRKEPSSEVLAAVYRALGLQLIDLVGDLHTQLMPRPETIRPISAPSISGPGPQAMLLAA
;
A
#
# COMPACT_ATOMS: atom_id res chain seq x y z
N MET A 1 -35.04 15.77 7.27
CA MET A 1 -34.48 16.51 6.14
C MET A 1 -32.97 16.57 6.29
N SER A 2 -32.25 16.33 5.20
CA SER A 2 -30.80 16.41 4.99
C SER A 2 -30.00 17.26 5.97
N GLU A 3 -28.85 16.73 6.40
CA GLU A 3 -27.61 17.32 5.89
C GLU A 3 -26.49 16.26 5.79
N ARG A 4 -25.95 16.14 4.58
CA ARG A 4 -24.80 15.34 4.19
C ARG A 4 -23.55 15.93 4.84
N ALA A 5 -22.91 15.21 5.76
CA ALA A 5 -21.61 15.61 6.30
C ALA A 5 -20.72 14.42 6.68
N LEU A 6 -20.43 13.53 5.72
CA LEU A 6 -19.35 12.53 5.86
C LEU A 6 -18.50 12.41 4.58
N HIS A 7 -18.36 13.48 3.80
CA HIS A 7 -17.33 13.57 2.76
C HIS A 7 -16.43 14.77 3.07
N SER A 8 -15.65 14.65 4.16
CA SER A 8 -14.43 15.43 4.28
C SER A 8 -13.41 14.83 3.31
N VAL A 9 -12.97 15.63 2.34
CA VAL A 9 -11.83 15.29 1.48
C VAL A 9 -10.56 15.32 2.35
N PRO A 10 -9.65 14.33 2.22
CA PRO A 10 -8.50 14.18 3.12
C PRO A 10 -7.48 15.33 2.98
N ASP A 11 -6.72 15.55 4.06
CA ASP A 11 -5.62 16.53 4.19
C ASP A 11 -4.40 16.08 3.35
N ALA A 12 -3.76 16.99 2.61
CA ALA A 12 -2.66 16.71 1.66
C ALA A 12 -1.33 16.25 2.33
N ARG A 13 -1.37 15.90 3.63
CA ARG A 13 -0.29 15.23 4.37
C ARG A 13 -0.58 13.73 4.58
N GLU A 14 -1.77 13.26 4.21
CA GLU A 14 -2.20 11.85 4.14
C GLU A 14 -2.02 11.28 2.72
N GLU A 15 -0.98 11.70 1.99
CA GLU A 15 -0.62 11.05 0.72
C GLU A 15 0.32 9.86 1.03
N ASP A 16 -0.07 8.58 0.96
CA ASP A 16 -1.37 7.93 0.74
C ASP A 16 -1.26 6.54 1.39
N GLU A 17 -1.95 6.28 2.51
CA GLU A 17 -2.09 4.90 3.02
C GLU A 17 -2.73 4.07 1.89
N PRO A 18 -2.08 3.01 1.39
CA PRO A 18 -2.54 2.30 0.21
C PRO A 18 -3.93 1.69 0.46
N LEU A 19 -4.81 1.77 -0.54
CA LEU A 19 -6.11 1.13 -0.42
C LEU A 19 -5.95 -0.39 -0.38
N MET A 20 -6.74 -1.03 0.48
CA MET A 20 -6.69 -2.48 0.66
C MET A 20 -6.94 -3.24 -0.67
N ARG A 21 -7.82 -2.74 -1.54
CA ARG A 21 -8.06 -3.33 -2.87
C ARG A 21 -6.85 -3.30 -3.80
N ASP A 22 -5.99 -2.30 -3.67
CA ASP A 22 -4.81 -2.18 -4.52
C ASP A 22 -3.76 -3.22 -4.09
N LEU A 23 -3.49 -3.29 -2.77
CA LEU A 23 -2.58 -4.29 -2.19
C LEU A 23 -3.02 -5.72 -2.48
N ILE A 24 -4.31 -6.01 -2.29
CA ILE A 24 -4.88 -7.33 -2.56
C ILE A 24 -4.84 -7.63 -4.06
N GLY A 25 -5.26 -6.69 -4.91
CA GLY A 25 -5.24 -6.85 -6.35
C GLY A 25 -3.85 -7.21 -6.88
N ASP A 26 -2.83 -6.48 -6.41
CA ASP A 26 -1.44 -6.71 -6.78
C ASP A 26 -0.90 -8.06 -6.28
N LEU A 27 -1.24 -8.46 -5.06
CA LEU A 27 -0.88 -9.78 -4.52
C LEU A 27 -1.46 -10.91 -5.38
N LEU A 28 -2.77 -10.87 -5.64
CA LEU A 28 -3.46 -11.89 -6.43
C LEU A 28 -2.87 -11.98 -7.85
N ARG A 29 -2.61 -10.81 -8.45
CA ARG A 29 -1.97 -10.72 -9.76
C ARG A 29 -0.56 -11.33 -9.75
N ARG A 30 0.28 -11.01 -8.74
CA ARG A 30 1.63 -11.58 -8.61
C ARG A 30 1.57 -13.09 -8.48
N ALA A 31 0.77 -13.61 -7.55
CA ALA A 31 0.61 -15.05 -7.35
C ALA A 31 0.16 -15.76 -8.63
N ARG A 32 -0.79 -15.19 -9.38
CA ARG A 32 -1.22 -15.72 -10.68
C ARG A 32 -0.08 -15.76 -11.71
N LEU A 33 0.67 -14.68 -11.82
CA LEU A 33 1.77 -14.57 -12.80
C LEU A 33 2.94 -15.49 -12.46
N GLU A 34 3.26 -15.65 -11.17
CA GLU A 34 4.29 -16.58 -10.68
C GLU A 34 3.94 -18.04 -10.98
N GLN A 35 2.65 -18.38 -10.99
CA GLN A 35 2.16 -19.70 -11.42
C GLN A 35 2.12 -19.88 -12.95
N GLY A 36 2.43 -18.83 -13.73
CA GLY A 36 2.32 -18.85 -15.19
C GLY A 36 0.88 -18.94 -15.71
N ARG A 37 -0.11 -18.63 -14.87
CA ARG A 37 -1.54 -18.79 -15.18
C ARG A 37 -2.14 -17.55 -15.82
N THR A 38 -3.06 -17.76 -16.73
CA THR A 38 -3.85 -16.72 -17.38
C THR A 38 -5.00 -16.25 -16.49
N LEU A 39 -5.48 -15.01 -16.74
CA LEU A 39 -6.69 -14.49 -16.09
C LEU A 39 -7.90 -15.42 -16.30
N ARG A 40 -8.01 -16.05 -17.48
CA ARG A 40 -9.13 -16.94 -17.82
C ARG A 40 -9.15 -18.18 -16.92
N GLU A 41 -8.02 -18.86 -16.79
CA GLU A 41 -7.90 -20.07 -15.98
C GLU A 41 -8.28 -19.83 -14.52
N VAL A 42 -7.82 -18.72 -13.93
CA VAL A 42 -8.14 -18.38 -12.53
C VAL A 42 -9.59 -17.92 -12.38
N ALA A 43 -10.11 -17.13 -13.32
CA ALA A 43 -11.50 -16.68 -13.29
C ALA A 43 -12.49 -17.86 -13.38
N GLU A 44 -12.21 -18.84 -14.24
CA GLU A 44 -12.99 -20.07 -14.38
C GLU A 44 -12.96 -20.90 -13.09
N GLU A 45 -11.80 -21.12 -12.48
CA GLU A 45 -11.70 -21.88 -11.23
C GLU A 45 -12.36 -21.15 -10.04
N ALA A 46 -12.21 -19.82 -9.97
CA ALA A 46 -12.85 -18.99 -8.94
C ALA A 46 -14.35 -18.74 -9.21
N GLN A 47 -14.91 -19.22 -10.32
CA GLN A 47 -16.31 -19.02 -10.73
C GLN A 47 -16.71 -17.53 -10.78
N VAL A 48 -15.80 -16.69 -11.29
CA VAL A 48 -16.04 -15.26 -11.52
C VAL A 48 -15.83 -14.91 -12.99
N SER A 49 -16.39 -13.79 -13.44
CA SER A 49 -16.13 -13.35 -14.82
C SER A 49 -14.69 -12.84 -14.98
N LEU A 50 -14.07 -13.12 -16.13
CA LEU A 50 -12.74 -12.62 -16.48
C LEU A 50 -12.62 -11.09 -16.37
N PRO A 51 -13.58 -10.27 -16.89
CA PRO A 51 -13.52 -8.82 -16.70
C PRO A 51 -13.53 -8.42 -15.23
N TYR A 52 -14.31 -9.11 -14.40
CA TYR A 52 -14.37 -8.79 -12.97
C TYR A 52 -13.07 -9.13 -12.25
N LEU A 53 -12.47 -10.30 -12.50
CA LEU A 53 -11.14 -10.63 -11.96
C LEU A 53 -10.08 -9.61 -12.40
N SER A 54 -10.14 -9.15 -13.66
CA SER A 54 -9.24 -8.12 -14.15
C SER A 54 -9.40 -6.78 -13.41
N GLU A 55 -10.63 -6.38 -13.08
CA GLU A 55 -10.87 -5.16 -12.29
C GLU A 55 -10.37 -5.31 -10.84
N ILE A 56 -10.50 -6.50 -10.25
CA ILE A 56 -9.97 -6.82 -8.91
C ILE A 56 -8.44 -6.73 -8.91
N GLU A 57 -7.75 -7.40 -9.84
CA GLU A 57 -6.27 -7.37 -9.95
C GLU A 57 -5.69 -5.99 -10.26
N ARG A 58 -6.53 -5.03 -10.66
CA ARG A 58 -6.14 -3.64 -10.92
C ARG A 58 -6.58 -2.68 -9.81
N GLY A 59 -7.09 -3.20 -8.69
CA GLY A 59 -7.55 -2.37 -7.59
C GLY A 59 -8.72 -1.44 -7.96
N ARG A 60 -9.54 -1.81 -8.95
CA ARG A 60 -10.68 -0.97 -9.39
C ARG A 60 -12.00 -1.36 -8.72
N LYS A 61 -12.03 -2.50 -8.04
CA LYS A 61 -13.21 -3.02 -7.34
C LYS A 61 -12.83 -3.53 -5.96
N GLU A 62 -13.76 -3.34 -5.03
CA GLU A 62 -13.77 -3.99 -3.72
C GLU A 62 -14.55 -5.32 -3.87
N PRO A 63 -13.88 -6.48 -3.99
CA PRO A 63 -14.59 -7.76 -4.00
C PRO A 63 -15.25 -8.02 -2.64
N SER A 64 -16.38 -8.74 -2.62
CA SER A 64 -16.89 -9.27 -1.36
C SER A 64 -15.90 -10.28 -0.76
N SER A 65 -16.02 -10.55 0.54
CA SER A 65 -15.18 -11.54 1.21
C SER A 65 -15.30 -12.93 0.58
N GLU A 66 -16.49 -13.32 0.13
CA GLU A 66 -16.74 -14.59 -0.55
C GLU A 66 -16.03 -14.67 -1.91
N VAL A 67 -16.09 -13.59 -2.70
CA VAL A 67 -15.41 -13.49 -4.00
C VAL A 67 -13.91 -13.54 -3.81
N LEU A 68 -13.37 -12.73 -2.89
CA LEU A 68 -11.96 -12.73 -2.56
C LEU A 68 -11.49 -14.13 -2.16
N ALA A 69 -12.30 -14.84 -1.35
CA ALA A 69 -12.01 -16.19 -0.93
C ALA A 69 -12.05 -17.21 -2.06
N ALA A 70 -12.96 -17.06 -3.03
CA ALA A 70 -12.94 -17.89 -4.23
C ALA A 70 -11.65 -17.70 -5.04
N VAL A 71 -11.21 -16.45 -5.20
CA VAL A 71 -10.02 -16.13 -6.01
C VAL A 71 -8.72 -16.60 -5.33
N TYR A 72 -8.48 -16.30 -4.06
CA TYR A 72 -7.23 -16.74 -3.42
C TYR A 72 -7.16 -18.28 -3.30
N ARG A 73 -8.29 -18.97 -3.12
CA ARG A 73 -8.33 -20.44 -3.10
C ARG A 73 -8.06 -21.04 -4.47
N ALA A 74 -8.59 -20.43 -5.54
CA ALA A 74 -8.28 -20.84 -6.91
C ALA A 74 -6.78 -20.67 -7.25
N LEU A 75 -6.08 -19.79 -6.53
CA LEU A 75 -4.62 -19.64 -6.61
C LEU A 75 -3.87 -20.57 -5.64
N GLY A 76 -4.55 -21.46 -4.93
CA GLY A 76 -3.92 -22.34 -3.94
C GLY A 76 -3.41 -21.63 -2.67
N LEU A 77 -3.86 -20.39 -2.44
CA LEU A 77 -3.52 -19.60 -1.26
C LEU A 77 -4.55 -19.80 -0.15
N GLN A 78 -4.18 -19.36 1.05
CA GLN A 78 -5.02 -19.24 2.23
C GLN A 78 -5.15 -17.78 2.65
N LEU A 79 -6.14 -17.48 3.50
CA LEU A 79 -6.32 -16.12 4.04
C LEU A 79 -5.07 -15.62 4.77
N ILE A 80 -4.33 -16.51 5.43
CA ILE A 80 -3.10 -16.16 6.16
C ILE A 80 -1.99 -15.68 5.23
N ASP A 81 -1.91 -16.22 4.00
CA ASP A 81 -0.93 -15.78 3.00
C ASP A 81 -1.24 -14.34 2.57
N LEU A 82 -2.53 -14.04 2.38
CA LEU A 82 -3.00 -12.71 2.03
C LEU A 82 -2.67 -11.68 3.10
N VAL A 83 -3.03 -11.97 4.36
CA VAL A 83 -2.80 -11.08 5.49
C VAL A 83 -1.31 -10.93 5.80
N GLY A 84 -0.54 -12.01 5.72
CA GLY A 84 0.91 -12.00 5.97
C GLY A 84 1.68 -11.17 4.94
N ASP A 85 1.30 -11.27 3.67
CA ASP A 85 1.93 -10.48 2.61
C ASP A 85 1.51 -9.00 2.69
N LEU A 86 0.24 -8.68 2.97
CA LEU A 86 -0.21 -7.31 3.27
C LEU A 86 0.57 -6.70 4.45
N HIS A 87 0.69 -7.46 5.54
CA HIS A 87 1.51 -7.04 6.69
C HIS A 87 2.94 -6.74 6.26
N THR A 88 3.56 -7.62 5.47
CA THR A 88 4.94 -7.45 5.00
C THR A 88 5.11 -6.23 4.10
N GLN A 89 4.12 -5.91 3.25
CA GLN A 89 4.15 -4.72 2.39
C GLN A 89 3.96 -3.42 3.17
N LEU A 90 3.14 -3.44 4.22
CA LEU A 90 2.86 -2.27 5.07
C LEU A 90 3.91 -2.04 6.16
N MET A 91 4.75 -3.04 6.46
CA MET A 91 5.82 -2.86 7.43
C MET A 91 6.74 -1.71 6.98
N PRO A 92 7.05 -0.74 7.88
CA PRO A 92 7.95 0.35 7.56
C PRO A 92 9.27 -0.22 7.05
N ARG A 93 9.62 0.09 5.80
CA ARG A 93 10.97 -0.18 5.31
C ARG A 93 11.89 0.69 6.18
N PRO A 94 12.95 0.14 6.79
CA PRO A 94 13.83 0.94 7.63
C PRO A 94 14.27 2.14 6.79
N GLU A 95 13.82 3.34 7.17
CA GLU A 95 14.22 4.55 6.47
C GLU A 95 15.73 4.51 6.40
N THR A 96 16.28 4.65 5.19
CA THR A 96 17.70 4.93 5.04
C THR A 96 17.93 6.16 5.90
N ILE A 97 18.56 5.96 7.06
CA ILE A 97 18.84 7.01 8.04
C ILE A 97 19.45 8.15 7.24
N ARG A 98 18.68 9.22 6.97
CA ARG A 98 19.26 10.45 6.44
C ARG A 98 20.26 10.87 7.51
N PRO A 99 21.57 10.94 7.22
CA PRO A 99 22.50 11.43 8.20
C PRO A 99 21.99 12.80 8.62
N ILE A 100 21.72 12.95 9.91
CA ILE A 100 21.35 14.22 10.49
C ILE A 100 22.52 15.13 10.17
N SER A 101 22.34 16.08 9.24
CA SER A 101 23.34 17.12 9.01
C SER A 101 23.56 17.79 10.36
N ALA A 102 24.75 17.57 10.93
CA ALA A 102 25.11 18.12 12.22
C ALA A 102 24.85 19.63 12.21
N PRO A 103 24.31 20.20 13.31
CA PRO A 103 24.16 21.64 13.39
C PRO A 103 25.54 22.26 13.19
N SER A 104 25.72 22.99 12.09
CA SER A 104 26.89 23.82 11.86
C SER A 104 26.87 24.92 12.92
N ILE A 105 27.56 24.66 14.04
CA ILE A 105 27.94 25.65 15.04
C ILE A 105 28.86 26.67 14.37
N SER A 106 28.26 27.68 13.76
CA SER A 106 28.97 28.91 13.39
C SER A 106 29.22 29.69 14.68
N GLY A 107 30.34 29.42 15.34
CA GLY A 107 30.82 30.26 16.44
C GLY A 107 31.35 31.58 15.86
N PRO A 108 31.01 32.75 16.43
CA PRO A 108 31.69 33.98 16.07
C PRO A 108 33.16 33.88 16.52
N GLY A 109 34.08 34.14 15.59
CA GLY A 109 35.52 34.09 15.81
C GLY A 109 36.04 35.12 16.83
N PRO A 110 37.32 35.02 17.23
CA PRO A 110 37.89 35.67 18.41
C PRO A 110 38.10 37.21 18.33
N GLN A 111 37.36 37.94 17.48
CA GLN A 111 37.57 39.39 17.30
C GLN A 111 36.66 40.30 18.14
N ALA A 112 35.70 39.77 18.90
CA ALA A 112 34.75 40.60 19.66
C ALA A 112 35.19 40.94 21.11
N MET A 113 36.48 40.92 21.44
CA MET A 113 36.99 41.21 22.80
C MET A 113 37.92 42.41 22.87
N LEU A 114 37.71 43.42 22.02
CA LEU A 114 38.42 44.69 22.10
C LEU A 114 37.45 45.86 21.96
N LEU A 115 36.70 46.15 23.04
CA LEU A 115 36.08 47.45 23.31
C LEU A 115 35.59 47.46 24.77
N ALA A 116 36.55 47.55 25.68
CA ALA A 116 36.34 48.02 27.05
C ALA A 116 37.66 48.64 27.54
N ALA A 117 37.83 49.93 27.23
CA ALA A 117 38.75 50.85 27.91
C ALA A 117 38.22 52.27 27.70
#